data_AF-A0A1V5WQ23-F1
#
_entry.id   AF-A0A1V5WQ23-F1
#
_cell.length_a   1.000
_cell.length_b   1.000
_cell.length_c   1.000
_cell.angle_alpha   90.00
_cell.angle_beta   90.00
_cell.angle_gamma   90.00
#
_symmetry.space_group_name_H-M   'P 1'
#
loop_
_entity.id
_entity.type
_entity.pdbx_description
1 polymer ?
#
loop_
_entity_poly.entity_id
_entity_poly.type
_entity_poly.pdbx_seq_one_letter_code
_entity_poly.pdbx_strand_id
1 'polypeptide(L)'
;MVYSCDQNKYHSWYNNLTSEERSWQNILTKLWQIFQHYPEKELTDTDIFYLIFLIPYLQKKQEKFIYDLCHKRNINYWASLVSRAGDFLYFIYPQLKSLKKNLEGKSDEHLYRYLTRVFQNIIIQCNKIMIQELEAVEYHYDDDYMNSSSKITYHPSKINTLSDIILKEENRRGAEKLYIQIKQDWSLNKINLLCEYYEKINGIKTERLKAESENNIYKLHQRLRADFNELLTQYNKDEIRAFFKLYMPELCQKTPPSPTYLYNKKTKAGKL
;
A
#
# COMPACT_ATOMS: atom_id res chain seq x y z
N MET A 1 -14.04 11.98 4.40
CA MET A 1 -15.18 12.12 3.48
C MET A 1 -15.10 10.99 2.46
N VAL A 2 -16.20 10.29 2.18
CA VAL A 2 -16.23 9.22 1.17
C VAL A 2 -16.32 9.89 -0.20
N TYR A 3 -15.22 9.91 -0.97
CA TYR A 3 -15.26 10.42 -2.34
C TYR A 3 -16.14 9.49 -3.17
N SER A 4 -17.36 9.92 -3.48
CA SER A 4 -18.17 9.26 -4.49
C SER A 4 -17.62 9.70 -5.85
N CYS A 5 -16.65 8.98 -6.40
CA CYS A 5 -16.30 9.11 -7.82
C CYS A 5 -17.45 8.55 -8.67
N ASP A 6 -18.54 9.29 -8.71
CA ASP A 6 -19.81 8.97 -9.35
C ASP A 6 -19.65 9.13 -10.86
N GLN A 7 -19.97 8.06 -11.59
CA GLN A 7 -19.87 8.03 -13.03
C GLN A 7 -20.74 9.11 -13.70
N ASN A 8 -21.95 9.37 -13.22
CA ASN A 8 -22.84 10.38 -13.79
C ASN A 8 -22.29 11.80 -13.56
N LYS A 9 -21.75 12.07 -12.37
CA LYS A 9 -21.07 13.35 -12.09
C LYS A 9 -19.88 13.56 -13.03
N TYR A 10 -19.07 12.52 -13.25
CA TYR A 10 -17.96 12.57 -14.20
C TYR A 10 -18.44 12.88 -15.62
N HIS A 11 -19.49 12.20 -16.11
CA HIS A 11 -20.00 12.44 -17.47
C HIS A 11 -20.58 13.85 -17.60
N SER A 12 -21.28 14.35 -16.58
CA SER A 12 -21.79 15.73 -16.56
C SER A 12 -20.65 16.75 -16.62
N TRP A 13 -19.63 16.58 -15.78
CA TRP A 13 -18.43 17.41 -15.80
C TRP A 13 -17.72 17.37 -17.16
N TYR A 14 -17.46 16.17 -17.69
CA TYR A 14 -16.77 15.97 -18.96
C TYR A 14 -17.51 16.64 -20.12
N ASN A 15 -18.84 16.48 -20.18
CA ASN A 15 -19.67 17.06 -21.24
C ASN A 15 -19.68 18.59 -21.21
N ASN A 16 -19.48 19.20 -20.04
CA ASN A 16 -19.41 20.65 -19.89
C ASN A 16 -18.05 21.25 -20.27
N LEU A 17 -17.00 20.45 -20.42
CA LEU A 17 -15.69 20.93 -20.86
C LEU A 17 -15.71 21.27 -22.35
N THR A 18 -15.14 22.41 -22.72
CA THR A 18 -14.82 22.79 -24.10
C THR A 18 -13.72 21.90 -24.69
N SER A 19 -13.58 21.91 -26.02
CA SER A 19 -12.49 21.18 -26.71
C SER A 19 -11.10 21.60 -26.24
N GLU A 20 -10.92 22.88 -25.92
CA GLU A 20 -9.66 23.41 -25.39
C GLU A 20 -9.38 22.87 -23.99
N GLU A 21 -10.37 22.86 -23.10
CA GLU A 21 -10.23 22.30 -21.75
C GLU A 21 -9.95 20.80 -21.74
N ARG A 22 -10.38 20.07 -22.79
CA ARG A 22 -10.07 18.65 -23.01
C ARG A 22 -8.72 18.42 -23.67
N SER A 23 -7.99 19.47 -24.06
CA SER A 23 -6.69 19.33 -24.71
C SER A 23 -5.67 18.66 -23.79
N TRP A 24 -4.79 17.86 -24.38
CA TRP A 24 -3.78 17.10 -23.64
C TRP A 24 -2.92 17.99 -22.74
N GLN A 25 -2.55 19.17 -23.23
CA GLN A 25 -1.78 20.17 -22.51
C GLN A 25 -2.54 20.70 -21.29
N ASN A 26 -3.84 20.99 -21.43
CA ASN A 26 -4.66 21.47 -20.31
C ASN A 26 -4.84 20.39 -19.24
N ILE A 27 -5.09 19.15 -19.63
CA ILE A 27 -5.21 18.03 -18.68
C ILE A 27 -3.91 17.85 -17.89
N LEU A 28 -2.76 17.84 -18.57
CA LEU A 28 -1.46 17.74 -17.90
C LEU A 28 -1.18 18.93 -16.98
N THR A 29 -1.54 20.14 -17.40
CA THR A 29 -1.37 21.35 -16.59
C THR A 29 -2.20 21.29 -15.32
N LYS A 30 -3.48 20.90 -15.43
CA LYS A 30 -4.37 20.74 -14.27
C LYS A 30 -3.85 19.69 -13.31
N LEU A 31 -3.45 18.53 -13.81
CA LEU A 31 -2.85 17.47 -12.99
C LEU A 31 -1.55 17.93 -12.33
N TRP A 32 -0.71 18.68 -13.03
CA TRP A 32 0.51 19.22 -12.43
C TRP A 32 0.24 20.22 -11.32
N GLN A 33 -0.74 21.12 -11.51
CA GLN A 33 -1.20 22.06 -10.48
C GLN A 33 -1.72 21.31 -9.24
N ILE A 34 -2.50 20.25 -9.44
CA ILE A 34 -2.96 19.37 -8.36
C ILE A 34 -1.77 18.80 -7.59
N PHE A 35 -0.78 18.27 -8.31
CA PHE A 35 0.40 17.66 -7.71
C PHE A 35 1.38 18.63 -7.05
N GLN A 36 1.28 19.94 -7.33
CA GLN A 36 2.03 20.96 -6.58
C GLN A 36 1.63 21.01 -5.11
N HIS A 37 0.36 20.74 -4.80
CA HIS A 37 -0.18 20.87 -3.45
C HIS A 37 -0.54 19.53 -2.81
N TYR A 38 -0.52 18.42 -3.57
CA TYR A 38 -0.71 17.10 -3.00
C TYR A 38 0.53 16.64 -2.21
N PRO A 39 0.37 16.05 -1.00
CA PRO A 39 -0.86 15.64 -0.33
C PRO A 39 -1.36 16.65 0.72
N GLU A 40 -0.76 17.83 0.80
CA GLU A 40 -1.07 18.86 1.81
C GLU A 40 -2.49 19.41 1.63
N LYS A 41 -2.99 19.39 0.39
CA LYS A 41 -4.36 19.74 0.03
C LYS A 41 -5.16 18.50 -0.36
N GLU A 42 -6.36 18.42 0.21
CA GLU A 42 -7.35 17.38 -0.13
C GLU A 42 -7.76 17.48 -1.60
N LEU A 43 -7.85 16.33 -2.29
CA LEU A 43 -8.27 16.26 -3.69
C LEU A 43 -9.79 16.40 -3.79
N THR A 44 -10.24 17.19 -4.74
CA THR A 44 -11.66 17.30 -5.09
C THR A 44 -12.08 16.19 -6.07
N ASP A 45 -13.39 15.97 -6.23
CA ASP A 45 -13.92 15.05 -7.25
C ASP A 45 -13.40 15.43 -8.65
N THR A 46 -13.32 16.72 -8.96
CA THR A 46 -12.82 17.23 -10.25
C THR A 46 -11.33 16.92 -10.45
N ASP A 47 -10.52 16.98 -9.39
CA ASP A 47 -9.10 16.62 -9.46
C ASP A 47 -8.93 15.13 -9.83
N ILE A 48 -9.77 14.28 -9.24
CA ILE A 48 -9.80 12.84 -9.54
C ILE A 48 -10.35 12.60 -10.95
N PHE A 49 -11.32 13.38 -11.42
CA PHE A 49 -11.87 13.26 -12.77
C PHE A 49 -10.84 13.57 -13.86
N TYR A 50 -9.97 14.57 -13.67
CA TYR A 50 -8.84 14.80 -14.58
C TYR A 50 -7.90 13.59 -14.64
N LEU A 51 -7.68 12.92 -13.52
CA LEU A 51 -6.84 11.73 -13.47
C LEU A 51 -7.51 10.54 -14.19
N ILE A 52 -8.79 10.28 -13.90
CA ILE A 52 -9.60 9.26 -14.56
C ILE A 52 -9.62 9.49 -16.08
N PHE A 53 -9.79 10.74 -16.50
CA PHE A 53 -9.78 11.12 -17.91
C PHE A 53 -8.47 10.71 -18.58
N LEU A 54 -7.31 10.90 -17.93
CA LEU A 54 -5.98 10.63 -18.49
C LEU A 54 -5.66 9.14 -18.67
N ILE A 55 -6.11 8.28 -17.76
CA ILE A 55 -5.80 6.83 -17.73
C ILE A 55 -5.94 6.13 -19.11
N PRO A 56 -7.12 6.18 -19.79
CA PRO A 56 -7.33 5.44 -21.03
C PRO A 56 -6.48 5.93 -22.20
N TYR A 57 -6.05 7.19 -22.19
CA TYR A 57 -5.30 7.78 -23.30
C TYR A 57 -3.83 7.38 -23.30
N LEU A 58 -3.25 7.11 -22.13
CA LEU A 58 -1.82 6.85 -22.01
C LEU A 58 -1.40 5.44 -22.45
N GLN A 59 -2.31 4.46 -22.36
CA GLN A 59 -2.01 3.06 -22.69
C GLN A 59 -3.20 2.35 -23.37
N LYS A 60 -3.61 2.84 -24.55
CA LYS A 60 -4.79 2.35 -25.29
C LYS A 60 -4.87 0.83 -25.48
N LYS A 61 -3.72 0.15 -25.70
CA LYS A 61 -3.69 -1.31 -25.88
C LYS A 61 -4.02 -2.05 -24.57
N GLN A 62 -3.40 -1.64 -23.45
CA GLN A 62 -3.72 -2.20 -22.13
C GLN A 62 -5.14 -1.84 -21.72
N GLU A 63 -5.61 -0.64 -22.07
CA GLU A 63 -6.96 -0.20 -21.77
C GLU A 63 -8.02 -1.09 -22.41
N LYS A 64 -7.87 -1.38 -23.71
CA LYS A 64 -8.75 -2.30 -24.41
C LYS A 64 -8.77 -3.68 -23.74
N PHE A 65 -7.59 -4.20 -23.38
CA PHE A 65 -7.49 -5.48 -22.73
C PHE A 65 -8.18 -5.50 -21.34
N ILE A 66 -8.00 -4.46 -20.53
CA ILE A 66 -8.70 -4.30 -19.25
C ILE A 66 -10.21 -4.23 -19.46
N TYR A 67 -10.69 -3.47 -20.45
CA TYR A 67 -12.11 -3.41 -20.79
C TYR A 67 -12.67 -4.79 -21.14
N ASP A 68 -11.97 -5.54 -21.99
CA ASP A 68 -12.37 -6.90 -22.38
C ASP A 68 -12.40 -7.86 -21.18
N LEU A 69 -11.41 -7.77 -20.28
CA LEU A 69 -11.38 -8.53 -19.03
C LEU A 69 -12.52 -8.16 -18.08
N CYS A 70 -12.79 -6.86 -17.89
CA CYS A 70 -13.93 -6.39 -17.10
C CYS A 70 -15.25 -6.93 -17.65
N HIS A 71 -15.45 -6.87 -18.96
CA HIS A 71 -16.63 -7.43 -19.63
C HIS A 71 -16.75 -8.93 -19.42
N LYS A 72 -15.66 -9.70 -19.65
CA LYS A 72 -15.61 -11.16 -19.45
C LYS A 72 -15.99 -11.55 -18.01
N ARG A 73 -15.65 -10.71 -17.03
CA ARG A 73 -15.86 -10.96 -15.59
C ARG A 73 -17.09 -10.28 -15.00
N ASN A 74 -17.92 -9.61 -15.81
CA ASN A 74 -19.07 -8.81 -15.37
C ASN A 74 -18.70 -7.76 -14.29
N ILE A 75 -17.53 -7.15 -14.42
CA ILE A 75 -17.04 -6.10 -13.53
C ILE A 75 -17.33 -4.74 -14.18
N ASN A 76 -17.83 -3.79 -13.39
CA ASN A 76 -18.02 -2.43 -13.87
C ASN A 76 -16.66 -1.80 -14.22
N TYR A 77 -16.45 -1.52 -15.50
CA TYR A 77 -15.26 -0.87 -16.03
C TYR A 77 -14.98 0.51 -15.40
N TRP A 78 -16.03 1.26 -15.02
CA TRP A 78 -15.85 2.51 -14.27
C TRP A 78 -15.13 2.30 -12.95
N ALA A 79 -15.45 1.21 -12.23
CA ALA A 79 -14.78 0.90 -10.98
C ALA A 79 -13.29 0.61 -11.19
N SER A 80 -12.90 0.01 -12.32
CA SER A 80 -11.48 -0.23 -12.64
C SER A 80 -10.74 1.07 -12.95
N LEU A 81 -11.38 2.06 -13.57
CA LEU A 81 -10.82 3.39 -13.79
C LEU A 81 -10.58 4.13 -12.47
N VAL A 82 -11.56 4.12 -11.57
CA VAL A 82 -11.44 4.73 -10.23
C VAL A 82 -10.34 4.05 -9.40
N SER A 83 -10.28 2.72 -9.42
CA SER A 83 -9.23 1.96 -8.72
C SER A 83 -7.85 2.35 -9.22
N ARG A 84 -7.65 2.37 -10.54
CA ARG A 84 -6.36 2.74 -11.14
C ARG A 84 -5.99 4.22 -10.92
N ALA A 85 -6.97 5.11 -10.76
CA ALA A 85 -6.70 6.48 -10.32
C ALA A 85 -6.13 6.52 -8.89
N GLY A 86 -6.66 5.68 -7.98
CA GLY A 86 -6.10 5.48 -6.65
C GLY A 86 -4.67 4.96 -6.68
N ASP A 87 -4.41 3.91 -7.46
CA ASP A 87 -3.06 3.35 -7.63
C ASP A 87 -2.09 4.39 -8.20
N PHE A 88 -2.54 5.20 -9.16
CA PHE A 88 -1.71 6.26 -9.72
C PHE A 88 -1.28 7.26 -8.65
N LEU A 89 -2.22 7.71 -7.80
CA LEU A 89 -1.92 8.61 -6.68
C LEU A 89 -0.91 7.99 -5.70
N TYR A 90 -1.06 6.69 -5.44
CA TYR A 90 -0.12 5.93 -4.62
C TYR A 90 1.30 5.94 -5.21
N PHE A 91 1.44 5.70 -6.51
CA PHE A 91 2.77 5.63 -7.16
C PHE A 91 3.39 6.99 -7.45
N ILE A 92 2.60 8.04 -7.72
CA ILE A 92 3.14 9.38 -8.01
C ILE A 92 3.64 10.05 -6.72
N TYR A 93 2.97 9.85 -5.59
CA TYR A 93 3.26 10.51 -4.32
C TYR A 93 4.75 10.49 -3.92
N PRO A 94 5.43 9.33 -3.83
CA PRO A 94 6.85 9.29 -3.42
C PRO A 94 7.78 9.99 -4.42
N GLN A 95 7.34 10.20 -5.66
CA GLN A 95 8.13 10.82 -6.71
C GLN A 95 7.97 12.34 -6.74
N LEU A 96 6.90 12.90 -6.16
CA LEU A 96 6.54 14.31 -6.29
C LEU A 96 7.64 15.28 -5.88
N LYS A 97 8.35 15.02 -4.77
CA LYS A 97 9.44 15.90 -4.32
C LYS A 97 10.56 16.00 -5.36
N SER A 98 10.94 14.88 -5.97
CA SER A 98 11.96 14.84 -7.02
C SER A 98 11.45 15.49 -8.31
N LEU A 99 10.20 15.21 -8.68
CA LEU A 99 9.56 15.79 -9.87
C LEU A 99 9.50 17.32 -9.79
N LYS A 100 9.07 17.89 -8.65
CA LYS A 100 9.01 19.34 -8.43
C LYS A 100 10.38 19.98 -8.63
N LYS A 101 11.42 19.41 -8.02
CA LYS A 101 12.80 19.88 -8.15
C LYS A 101 13.32 19.79 -9.59
N ASN A 102 13.04 18.70 -10.31
CA ASN A 102 13.54 18.49 -11.67
C ASN A 102 12.85 19.38 -12.71
N LEU A 103 11.61 19.80 -12.43
CA LEU A 103 10.79 20.61 -13.32
C LEU A 103 10.80 22.10 -12.98
N GLU A 104 11.47 22.50 -11.90
CA GLU A 104 11.63 23.90 -11.51
C GLU A 104 12.35 24.71 -12.61
N GLY A 105 11.72 25.80 -13.04
CA GLY A 105 12.27 26.69 -14.09
C GLY A 105 12.36 26.08 -15.50
N LYS A 106 11.74 24.93 -15.74
CA LYS A 106 11.70 24.31 -17.08
C LYS A 106 10.59 24.94 -17.93
N SER A 107 10.79 24.94 -19.25
CA SER A 107 9.77 25.37 -20.20
C SER A 107 8.57 24.41 -20.20
N ASP A 108 7.41 24.93 -20.57
CA ASP A 108 6.16 24.16 -20.66
C ASP A 108 6.30 22.93 -21.55
N GLU A 109 6.99 23.05 -22.69
CA GLU A 109 7.22 21.91 -23.59
C GLU A 109 8.03 20.79 -22.91
N HIS A 110 9.07 21.14 -22.16
CA HIS A 110 9.88 20.18 -21.43
C HIS A 110 9.07 19.52 -20.32
N LEU A 111 8.25 20.31 -19.61
CA LEU A 111 7.33 19.85 -18.59
C LEU A 111 6.33 18.83 -19.15
N TYR A 112 5.66 19.14 -20.26
CA TYR A 112 4.66 18.25 -20.85
C TYR A 112 5.24 16.93 -21.31
N ARG A 113 6.40 16.95 -22.00
CA ARG A 113 7.07 15.71 -22.46
C ARG A 113 7.47 14.84 -21.28
N TYR A 114 8.06 15.45 -20.25
CA TYR A 114 8.55 14.72 -19.09
C TYR A 114 7.40 14.14 -18.26
N LEU A 115 6.38 14.94 -17.94
CA LEU A 115 5.20 14.47 -17.21
C LEU A 115 4.45 13.37 -17.97
N THR A 116 4.30 13.50 -19.29
CA THR A 116 3.69 12.44 -20.12
C THR A 116 4.41 11.12 -19.91
N ARG A 117 5.76 11.12 -19.95
CA ARG A 117 6.55 9.90 -19.80
C ARG A 117 6.44 9.30 -18.40
N VAL A 118 6.50 10.14 -17.36
CA VAL A 118 6.32 9.71 -15.96
C VAL A 118 4.94 9.09 -15.76
N PHE A 119 3.89 9.77 -16.22
CA PHE A 119 2.52 9.31 -16.07
C PHE A 119 2.28 8.01 -16.85
N GLN A 120 2.84 7.88 -18.06
CA GLN A 120 2.78 6.62 -18.81
C GLN A 120 3.39 5.45 -18.04
N ASN A 121 4.57 5.65 -17.44
CA ASN A 121 5.25 4.59 -16.68
C ASN A 121 4.42 4.18 -15.46
N ILE A 122 3.80 5.13 -14.77
CA ILE A 122 2.93 4.84 -13.62
C ILE A 122 1.66 4.11 -14.08
N ILE A 123 1.02 4.55 -15.16
CA ILE A 123 -0.17 3.87 -15.71
C ILE A 123 0.15 2.45 -16.14
N ILE A 124 1.31 2.18 -16.73
CA ILE A 124 1.74 0.80 -17.04
C ILE A 124 1.76 -0.06 -15.78
N GLN A 125 2.25 0.47 -14.65
CA GLN A 125 2.27 -0.25 -13.37
C GLN A 125 0.86 -0.46 -12.81
N CYS A 126 0.00 0.57 -12.81
CA CYS A 126 -1.39 0.48 -12.37
C CYS A 126 -2.17 -0.56 -13.20
N ASN A 127 -2.00 -0.52 -14.52
CA ASN A 127 -2.63 -1.47 -15.45
C ASN A 127 -2.14 -2.90 -15.21
N LYS A 128 -0.85 -3.10 -14.91
CA LYS A 128 -0.32 -4.43 -14.61
C LYS A 128 -0.98 -5.02 -13.37
N ILE A 129 -1.16 -4.22 -12.32
CA ILE A 129 -1.84 -4.65 -11.09
C ILE A 129 -3.30 -5.02 -11.39
N MET A 130 -4.04 -4.13 -12.06
CA MET A 130 -5.43 -4.37 -12.44
C MET A 130 -5.60 -5.64 -13.30
N ILE A 131 -4.71 -5.85 -14.27
CA ILE A 131 -4.73 -7.07 -15.10
C ILE A 131 -4.51 -8.31 -14.22
N GLN A 132 -3.51 -8.29 -13.34
CA GLN A 132 -3.24 -9.41 -12.43
C GLN A 132 -4.42 -9.71 -11.52
N GLU A 133 -5.11 -8.69 -11.01
CA GLU A 133 -6.32 -8.87 -10.21
C GLU A 133 -7.46 -9.48 -11.02
N LEU A 134 -7.70 -9.00 -12.24
CA LEU A 134 -8.75 -9.51 -13.13
C LEU A 134 -8.47 -10.94 -13.65
N GLU A 135 -7.20 -11.31 -13.77
CA GLU A 135 -6.74 -12.65 -14.16
C GLU A 135 -6.74 -13.63 -12.97
N ALA A 136 -6.35 -13.19 -11.77
CA ALA A 136 -6.29 -14.04 -10.57
C ALA A 136 -7.66 -14.57 -10.09
N VAL A 137 -8.77 -13.97 -10.56
CA VAL A 137 -10.15 -14.46 -10.35
C VAL A 137 -10.42 -15.82 -10.99
N GLU A 138 -9.43 -16.42 -11.68
CA GLU A 138 -9.55 -17.73 -12.35
C GLU A 138 -9.24 -18.95 -11.44
N TYR A 139 -8.78 -18.79 -10.20
CA TYR A 139 -8.53 -19.91 -9.28
C TYR A 139 -9.52 -19.93 -8.10
N HIS A 140 -10.65 -20.61 -8.28
CA HIS A 140 -11.38 -21.42 -7.28
C HIS A 140 -12.66 -21.97 -7.95
N TYR A 141 -12.49 -22.89 -8.91
CA TYR A 141 -13.57 -23.81 -9.27
C TYR A 141 -13.37 -25.04 -8.36
N ASP A 142 -14.13 -25.10 -7.28
CA ASP A 142 -14.20 -26.27 -6.41
C ASP A 142 -15.30 -27.18 -6.98
N ASP A 143 -14.91 -28.26 -7.64
CA ASP A 143 -15.83 -29.19 -8.33
C ASP A 143 -16.81 -29.90 -7.37
N ASP A 144 -16.60 -29.82 -6.06
CA ASP A 144 -17.48 -30.39 -5.03
C ASP A 144 -18.77 -29.57 -4.77
N TYR A 145 -18.92 -28.39 -5.40
CA TYR A 145 -20.05 -27.48 -5.14
C TYR A 145 -21.31 -27.74 -6.00
N MET A 146 -21.48 -28.94 -6.57
CA MET A 146 -22.67 -29.29 -7.38
C MET A 146 -23.91 -29.71 -6.57
N ASN A 147 -23.89 -29.64 -5.23
CA ASN A 147 -24.97 -30.20 -4.41
C ASN A 147 -25.66 -29.27 -3.40
N SER A 148 -25.56 -27.95 -3.53
CA SER A 148 -26.44 -27.07 -2.73
C SER A 148 -27.11 -25.98 -3.56
N SER A 149 -28.38 -26.23 -3.89
CA SER A 149 -29.29 -25.19 -4.32
C SER A 149 -29.65 -24.31 -3.13
N SER A 150 -28.95 -23.18 -3.01
CA SER A 150 -29.52 -21.99 -2.38
C SER A 150 -28.80 -20.76 -2.90
N LYS A 151 -29.58 -19.73 -3.22
CA LYS A 151 -29.16 -18.45 -3.79
C LYS A 151 -27.96 -17.86 -3.03
N ILE A 152 -26.74 -18.04 -3.52
CA ILE A 152 -25.58 -17.30 -3.02
C ILE A 152 -25.56 -15.99 -3.79
N THR A 153 -26.09 -14.95 -3.16
CA THR A 153 -25.83 -13.56 -3.55
C THR A 153 -24.32 -13.38 -3.60
N TYR A 154 -23.78 -13.15 -4.79
CA TYR A 154 -22.38 -12.82 -4.99
C TYR A 154 -22.01 -11.59 -4.14
N HIS A 155 -21.15 -11.80 -3.15
CA HIS A 155 -20.49 -10.73 -2.42
C HIS A 155 -19.09 -10.57 -3.01
N PRO A 156 -18.84 -9.59 -3.90
CA PRO A 156 -17.48 -9.33 -4.35
C PRO A 156 -16.60 -9.07 -3.12
N SER A 157 -15.39 -9.64 -3.12
CA SER A 157 -14.32 -9.19 -2.22
C SER A 157 -14.27 -7.67 -2.31
N LYS A 158 -14.56 -6.98 -1.19
CA LYS A 158 -14.79 -5.53 -1.11
C LYS A 158 -13.95 -4.78 -2.14
N ILE A 159 -14.62 -4.18 -3.13
CA ILE A 159 -14.02 -3.11 -3.94
C ILE A 159 -13.50 -2.09 -2.93
N ASN A 160 -12.19 -1.96 -2.81
CA ASN A 160 -11.61 -1.00 -1.87
C ASN A 160 -11.95 0.39 -2.41
N THR A 161 -12.80 1.11 -1.69
CA THR A 161 -13.08 2.50 -1.98
C THR A 161 -11.79 3.33 -1.81
N LEU A 162 -11.73 4.53 -2.37
CA LEU A 162 -10.61 5.45 -2.12
C LEU A 162 -10.40 5.66 -0.61
N SER A 163 -11.48 5.68 0.17
CA SER A 163 -11.41 5.70 1.64
C SER A 163 -10.79 4.44 2.23
N ASP A 164 -11.08 3.25 1.70
CA ASP A 164 -10.42 2.01 2.14
C ASP A 164 -8.92 2.01 1.79
N ILE A 165 -8.53 2.62 0.66
CA ILE A 165 -7.13 2.77 0.26
C ILE A 165 -6.42 3.77 1.20
N ILE A 166 -7.02 4.92 1.47
CA ILE A 166 -6.49 5.93 2.41
C ILE A 166 -6.35 5.31 3.80
N LEU A 167 -7.37 4.61 4.28
CA LEU A 167 -7.34 3.96 5.59
C LEU A 167 -6.25 2.88 5.66
N LYS A 168 -6.05 2.11 4.59
CA LYS A 168 -4.94 1.15 4.50
C LYS A 168 -3.58 1.85 4.56
N GLU A 169 -3.43 3.01 3.92
CA GLU A 169 -2.20 3.79 3.97
C GLU A 169 -1.97 4.44 5.33
N GLU A 170 -3.01 4.97 5.98
CA GLU A 170 -2.94 5.45 7.37
C GLU A 170 -2.51 4.33 8.31
N ASN A 171 -3.11 3.14 8.18
CA ASN A 171 -2.72 1.97 8.96
C ASN A 171 -1.27 1.55 8.67
N ARG A 172 -0.81 1.65 7.41
CA ARG A 172 0.59 1.38 7.03
C ARG A 172 1.56 2.40 7.65
N ARG A 173 1.20 3.68 7.68
CA ARG A 173 2.00 4.75 8.30
C ARG A 173 2.09 4.59 9.81
N GLY A 174 0.97 4.25 10.47
CA GLY A 174 1.00 3.91 11.89
C GLY A 174 1.87 2.70 12.18
N ALA A 175 1.79 1.67 11.34
CA ALA A 175 2.65 0.49 11.43
C ALA A 175 4.15 0.81 11.22
N GLU A 176 4.48 1.68 10.26
CA GLU A 176 5.84 2.15 10.02
C GLU A 176 6.38 2.95 11.22
N LYS A 177 5.56 3.83 11.79
CA LYS A 177 5.89 4.58 13.00
C LYS A 177 6.19 3.64 14.17
N LEU A 178 5.35 2.63 14.39
CA LEU A 178 5.57 1.61 15.42
C LEU A 178 6.89 0.85 15.20
N TYR A 179 7.17 0.46 13.95
CA TYR A 179 8.43 -0.20 13.59
C TYR A 179 9.66 0.67 13.89
N ILE A 180 9.62 1.95 13.51
CA ILE A 180 10.70 2.91 13.78
C ILE A 180 10.89 3.08 15.30
N GLN A 181 9.79 3.25 16.04
CA GLN A 181 9.83 3.43 17.50
C GLN A 181 10.45 2.22 18.20
N ILE A 182 10.03 1.00 17.86
CA ILE A 182 10.64 -0.23 18.40
C ILE A 182 12.13 -0.27 18.07
N LYS A 183 12.51 0.03 16.84
CA LYS A 183 13.91 -0.03 16.40
C LYS A 183 14.81 0.99 17.11
N GLN A 184 14.28 2.17 17.45
CA GLN A 184 15.02 3.25 18.09
C GLN A 184 15.05 3.10 19.62
N ASP A 185 13.92 2.77 20.22
CA ASP A 185 13.74 2.82 21.67
C ASP A 185 14.09 1.50 22.35
N TRP A 186 14.01 0.38 21.64
CA TRP A 186 14.22 -0.93 22.25
C TRP A 186 15.67 -1.40 22.09
N SER A 187 16.19 -1.98 23.17
CA SER A 187 17.49 -2.63 23.12
C SER A 187 17.46 -3.86 22.20
N LEU A 188 18.62 -4.18 21.62
CA LEU A 188 18.76 -5.34 20.74
C LEU A 188 18.31 -6.66 21.40
N ASN A 189 18.49 -6.78 22.70
CA ASN A 189 18.06 -7.94 23.49
C ASN A 189 16.54 -8.03 23.57
N LYS A 190 15.86 -6.89 23.75
CA LYS A 190 14.40 -6.80 23.80
C LYS A 190 13.78 -7.08 22.42
N ILE A 191 14.40 -6.61 21.34
CA ILE A 191 14.01 -6.93 19.96
C ILE A 191 14.22 -8.43 19.67
N ASN A 192 15.34 -9.01 20.12
CA ASN A 192 15.59 -10.45 20.00
C ASN A 192 14.52 -11.29 20.70
N LEU A 193 14.10 -10.88 21.90
CA LEU A 193 13.02 -11.52 22.66
C LEU A 193 11.67 -11.40 21.94
N LEU A 194 11.37 -10.23 21.36
CA LEU A 194 10.16 -10.04 20.56
C LEU A 194 10.14 -10.94 19.32
N CYS A 195 11.30 -11.11 18.67
CA CYS A 195 11.44 -11.97 17.51
C CYS A 195 11.37 -13.47 17.84
N GLU A 196 11.97 -13.90 18.95
CA GLU A 196 11.81 -15.29 19.43
C GLU A 196 10.32 -15.58 19.67
N TYR A 197 9.61 -14.68 20.35
CA TYR A 197 8.18 -14.82 20.63
C TYR A 197 7.35 -14.95 19.34
N TYR A 198 7.63 -14.09 18.36
CA TYR A 198 6.97 -14.11 17.06
C TYR A 198 7.29 -15.39 16.27
N GLU A 199 8.56 -15.77 16.18
CA GLU A 199 9.00 -16.98 15.48
C GLU A 199 8.34 -18.22 16.10
N LYS A 200 8.30 -18.31 17.43
CA LYS A 200 7.67 -19.42 18.17
C LYS A 200 6.17 -19.53 17.94
N ILE A 201 5.43 -18.43 18.00
CA ILE A 201 3.97 -18.43 17.74
C ILE A 201 3.66 -18.88 16.32
N ASN A 202 4.51 -18.53 15.36
CA ASN A 202 4.34 -18.91 13.96
C ASN A 202 4.97 -20.27 13.60
N GLY A 203 5.46 -21.04 14.58
CA GLY A 203 6.08 -22.35 14.35
C GLY A 203 7.42 -22.30 13.61
N ILE A 204 8.06 -21.14 13.55
CA ILE A 204 9.36 -20.92 12.91
C ILE A 204 10.46 -21.39 13.87
N LYS A 205 11.38 -22.24 13.39
CA LYS A 205 12.57 -22.62 14.17
C LYS A 205 13.45 -21.39 14.40
N THR A 206 13.81 -21.14 15.66
CA THR A 206 14.59 -19.96 16.06
C THR A 206 15.89 -20.36 16.75
N GLU A 207 16.98 -19.67 16.40
CA GLU A 207 18.27 -19.73 17.11
C GLU A 207 18.34 -18.74 18.27
N ARG A 208 17.31 -17.90 18.44
CA ARG A 208 17.25 -16.89 19.49
C ARG A 208 16.93 -17.55 20.83
N LEU A 209 17.60 -17.08 21.88
CA LEU A 209 17.40 -17.53 23.27
C LEU A 209 17.56 -19.04 23.50
N LYS A 210 18.20 -19.77 22.58
CA LYS A 210 18.42 -21.22 22.72
C LYS A 210 19.20 -21.65 23.96
N ALA A 211 20.03 -20.77 24.52
CA ALA A 211 20.79 -21.03 25.72
C ALA A 211 20.06 -20.56 27.01
N GLU A 212 18.86 -20.00 26.89
CA GLU A 212 18.01 -19.65 28.03
C GLU A 212 17.14 -20.84 28.47
N SER A 213 16.89 -20.96 29.77
CA SER A 213 15.92 -21.95 30.29
C SER A 213 14.49 -21.54 29.94
N GLU A 214 13.60 -22.52 29.74
CA GLU A 214 12.19 -22.26 29.42
C GLU A 214 11.49 -21.38 30.47
N ASN A 215 11.80 -21.60 31.76
CA ASN A 215 11.28 -20.78 32.86
C ASN A 215 11.76 -19.33 32.77
N ASN A 216 13.00 -19.09 32.32
CA ASN A 216 13.49 -17.74 32.13
C ASN A 216 12.83 -17.07 30.92
N ILE A 217 12.73 -17.77 29.80
CA ILE A 217 12.03 -17.30 28.59
C ILE A 217 10.59 -16.92 28.92
N TYR A 218 9.88 -17.74 29.71
CA TYR A 218 8.51 -17.44 30.14
C TYR A 218 8.41 -16.11 30.91
N LYS A 219 9.30 -15.88 31.88
CA LYS A 219 9.34 -14.63 32.66
C LYS A 219 9.70 -13.43 31.78
N LEU A 220 10.64 -13.60 30.85
CA LEU A 220 11.01 -12.58 29.88
C LEU A 220 9.82 -12.21 28.98
N HIS A 221 9.07 -13.19 28.47
CA HIS A 221 7.85 -12.94 27.69
C HIS A 221 6.73 -12.28 28.49
N GLN A 222 6.63 -12.54 29.78
CA GLN A 222 5.65 -11.86 30.62
C GLN A 222 5.95 -10.35 30.70
N ARG A 223 7.23 -9.99 30.91
CA ARG A 223 7.67 -8.58 30.92
C ARG A 223 7.54 -7.93 29.55
N LEU A 224 7.98 -8.63 28.49
CA LEU A 224 7.82 -8.18 27.12
C LEU A 224 6.36 -7.84 26.81
N ARG A 225 5.42 -8.71 27.18
CA ARG A 225 3.99 -8.49 26.94
C ARG A 225 3.48 -7.25 27.64
N ALA A 226 3.92 -6.96 28.87
CA ALA A 226 3.53 -5.74 29.57
C ALA A 226 4.02 -4.49 28.83
N ASP A 227 5.33 -4.42 28.55
CA ASP A 227 5.95 -3.29 27.84
C ASP A 227 5.37 -3.09 26.44
N PHE A 228 5.10 -4.20 25.74
CA PHE A 228 4.56 -4.16 24.39
C PHE A 228 3.09 -3.72 24.42
N ASN A 229 2.26 -4.28 25.31
CA ASN A 229 0.87 -3.85 25.44
C ASN A 229 0.75 -2.37 25.78
N GLU A 230 1.62 -1.83 26.64
CA GLU A 230 1.69 -0.41 26.94
C GLU A 230 2.00 0.41 25.67
N LEU A 231 3.02 0.02 24.90
CA LEU A 231 3.34 0.66 23.62
C LEU A 231 2.17 0.59 22.63
N LEU A 232 1.49 -0.55 22.54
CA LEU A 232 0.37 -0.77 21.63
C LEU A 232 -0.86 0.10 21.97
N THR A 233 -1.00 0.62 23.19
CA THR A 233 -2.09 1.55 23.52
C THR A 233 -2.05 2.86 22.73
N GLN A 234 -0.90 3.22 22.16
CA GLN A 234 -0.70 4.41 21.35
C GLN A 234 -1.13 4.24 19.88
N TYR A 235 -1.49 3.01 19.49
CA TYR A 235 -1.79 2.63 18.12
C TYR A 235 -3.17 1.98 18.04
N ASN A 236 -3.84 2.15 16.91
CA ASN A 236 -5.12 1.49 16.67
C ASN A 236 -4.92 0.02 16.27
N LYS A 237 -5.97 -0.79 16.39
CA LYS A 237 -5.90 -2.24 16.15
C LYS A 237 -5.43 -2.61 14.73
N ASP A 238 -5.77 -1.81 13.73
CA ASP A 238 -5.45 -2.11 12.33
C ASP A 238 -4.03 -1.69 11.94
N GLU A 239 -3.50 -0.62 12.54
CA GLU A 239 -2.07 -0.27 12.51
C GLU A 239 -1.23 -1.41 13.10
N ILE A 240 -1.63 -1.95 14.25
CA ILE A 240 -0.92 -3.04 14.92
C ILE A 240 -0.92 -4.30 14.04
N ARG A 241 -2.06 -4.63 13.43
CA ARG A 241 -2.16 -5.75 12.48
C ARG A 241 -1.27 -5.53 11.27
N ALA A 242 -1.24 -4.32 10.72
CA ALA A 242 -0.38 -3.97 9.61
C ALA A 242 1.11 -4.07 9.99
N PHE A 243 1.50 -3.69 11.20
CA PHE A 243 2.85 -3.86 11.73
C PHE A 243 3.28 -5.33 11.75
N PHE A 244 2.46 -6.21 12.33
CA PHE A 244 2.76 -7.64 12.38
C PHE A 244 2.85 -8.28 11.00
N LYS A 245 2.03 -7.82 10.05
CA LYS A 245 2.02 -8.35 8.69
C LYS A 245 3.21 -7.88 7.85
N LEU A 246 3.56 -6.59 7.93
CA LEU A 246 4.51 -5.96 7.00
C LEU A 246 5.91 -5.82 7.59
N TYR A 247 6.03 -5.43 8.87
CA TYR A 247 7.29 -4.98 9.45
C TYR A 247 7.88 -5.97 10.44
N MET A 248 7.08 -6.80 11.11
CA MET A 248 7.61 -7.81 12.04
C MET A 248 8.53 -8.85 11.38
N PRO A 249 8.22 -9.39 10.18
CA PRO A 249 9.14 -10.27 9.45
C PRO A 249 10.46 -9.58 9.13
N GLU A 250 10.40 -8.32 8.67
CA GLU A 250 11.58 -7.51 8.35
C GLU A 250 12.43 -7.24 9.60
N LEU A 251 11.79 -6.86 10.71
CA LEU A 251 12.46 -6.59 11.98
C LEU A 251 13.26 -7.81 12.44
N CYS A 252 12.69 -9.01 12.35
CA CYS A 252 13.37 -10.23 12.77
C CYS A 252 14.45 -10.67 11.80
N GLN A 253 14.26 -10.53 10.50
CA GLN A 253 15.31 -10.80 9.51
C GLN A 253 16.52 -9.87 9.69
N LYS A 254 16.28 -8.58 9.99
CA LYS A 254 17.34 -7.58 10.16
C LYS A 254 18.02 -7.62 11.54
N THR A 255 17.40 -8.26 12.53
CA THR A 255 17.96 -8.37 13.88
C THR A 255 18.83 -9.62 13.99
N PRO A 256 20.16 -9.51 14.21
CA PRO A 256 21.01 -10.68 14.39
C PRO A 256 20.51 -11.56 15.54
N PRO A 257 20.42 -12.89 15.34
CA PRO A 257 19.99 -13.81 16.40
C PRO A 257 20.99 -13.84 17.53
N SER A 258 20.49 -13.68 18.76
CA SER A 258 21.28 -13.85 19.98
C SER A 258 20.82 -15.11 20.72
N PRO A 259 21.74 -16.06 21.04
CA PRO A 259 21.38 -17.29 21.74
C PRO A 259 21.03 -17.06 23.22
N THR A 260 21.33 -15.89 23.79
CA THR A 260 21.00 -15.48 25.16
C THR A 260 20.36 -14.09 25.19
N TYR A 261 19.59 -13.80 26.24
CA TYR A 261 18.97 -12.50 26.45
C TYR A 261 19.97 -11.45 26.95
N LEU A 262 20.98 -11.86 27.71
CA LEU A 262 22.04 -11.01 28.24
C LEU A 262 23.32 -11.14 27.41
N TYR A 263 23.30 -10.79 26.12
CA TYR A 263 24.53 -10.76 25.33
C TYR A 263 25.38 -9.54 25.73
N ASN A 264 26.22 -9.70 26.75
CA ASN A 264 27.26 -8.74 27.11
C ASN A 264 28.43 -8.88 26.14
N LYS A 265 28.76 -7.83 25.38
CA LYS A 265 29.99 -7.71 24.56
C LYS A 265 31.28 -7.60 25.42
N LYS A 266 31.35 -8.24 26.59
CA LYS A 266 32.51 -8.28 27.49
C LYS A 266 32.97 -9.72 27.75
N THR A 267 33.24 -10.48 26.70
CA THR A 267 34.04 -11.71 26.79
C THR A 267 34.70 -12.01 25.44
N LYS A 268 35.74 -11.23 25.13
CA LYS A 268 36.95 -11.68 24.41
C LYS A 268 38.07 -10.65 24.59
N ALA A 269 38.41 -10.39 25.84
CA ALA A 269 39.77 -10.03 26.22
C ALA A 269 40.29 -11.24 27.01
N GLY A 270 41.21 -12.00 26.43
CA GLY A 270 41.84 -13.15 27.08
C GLY A 270 41.99 -14.37 26.17
N LYS A 271 43.24 -14.62 25.77
CA LYS A 271 43.80 -15.79 25.07
C LYS A 271 43.69 -15.80 23.54
N LEU A 272 44.65 -15.11 22.92
CA LEU A 272 45.76 -15.78 22.23
C LEU A 272 47.04 -15.47 23.01
#